data_AF-A0A958FFD5-F1
#
_entry.id   AF-A0A958FFD5-F1
#
_cell.length_a   1.000
_cell.length_b   1.000
_cell.length_c   1.000
_cell.angle_alpha   90.00
_cell.angle_beta   90.00
_cell.angle_gamma   90.00
#
_symmetry.space_group_name_H-M   'P 1'
#
loop_
_entity.id
_entity.type
_entity.pdbx_description
1 polymer ?
#
loop_
_entity_poly.entity_id
_entity_poly.type
_entity_poly.pdbx_seq_one_letter_code
_entity_poly.pdbx_strand_id
1 'polypeptide(L)'
;MFGVDLPGITNTLLQNKYIHGISVSRVLPSTILIDVQEREPFLYLIDRSIYMMDETGVLLKKLPRMPMGKLPIVTGLSVEALQQDSSAALSAIRLVKKIQEVDERLISLISEINLARDRAPELV
;
A
#
# COMPACT_ATOMS: atom_id res chain seq x y z
N MET A 1 -9.40 -33.32 22.06
CA MET A 1 -8.21 -32.46 21.98
C MET A 1 -8.49 -31.41 20.90
N PHE A 2 -8.67 -30.14 21.25
CA PHE A 2 -9.01 -29.07 20.28
C PHE A 2 -7.75 -28.57 19.56
N GLY A 3 -7.14 -29.44 18.74
CA GLY A 3 -5.99 -29.08 17.92
C GLY A 3 -6.44 -28.24 16.73
N VAL A 4 -6.06 -26.96 16.71
CA VAL A 4 -6.23 -26.10 15.53
C VAL A 4 -4.84 -25.75 15.04
N ASP A 5 -4.62 -25.91 13.73
CA ASP A 5 -3.37 -25.61 13.04
C ASP A 5 -3.21 -24.08 12.89
N LEU A 6 -2.62 -23.46 13.91
CA LEU A 6 -2.36 -22.02 13.91
C LEU A 6 -1.38 -21.61 12.79
N PRO A 7 -0.27 -22.33 12.54
CA PRO A 7 0.60 -22.05 11.40
C PRO A 7 -0.14 -22.07 10.05
N GLY A 8 -1.02 -23.05 9.83
CA GLY A 8 -1.84 -23.14 8.62
C GLY A 8 -2.76 -21.92 8.43
N ILE A 9 -3.43 -21.48 9.50
CA ILE A 9 -4.25 -20.26 9.49
C ILE A 9 -3.40 -19.03 9.17
N THR A 10 -2.26 -18.85 9.84
CA THR A 10 -1.32 -17.75 9.59
C THR A 10 -0.90 -17.70 8.12
N ASN A 11 -0.46 -18.83 7.56
CA ASN A 11 -0.01 -18.90 6.17
C ASN A 11 -1.13 -18.60 5.17
N THR A 12 -2.36 -19.04 5.47
CA THR A 12 -3.54 -18.79 4.63
C THR A 12 -3.89 -17.31 4.61
N LEU A 13 -3.87 -16.66 5.77
CA LEU A 13 -4.20 -15.24 5.88
C LEU A 13 -3.10 -14.36 5.26
N LEU A 14 -1.82 -14.71 5.39
CA LEU A 14 -0.71 -13.98 4.76
C LEU A 14 -0.74 -13.99 3.22
N GLN A 15 -1.49 -14.87 2.57
CA GLN A 15 -1.70 -14.81 1.12
C GLN A 15 -2.50 -13.56 0.69
N ASN A 16 -3.26 -12.97 1.61
CA ASN A 16 -3.99 -11.74 1.35
C ASN A 16 -3.05 -10.53 1.40
N LYS A 17 -2.73 -9.96 0.24
CA LYS A 17 -1.78 -8.83 0.15
C LYS A 17 -2.24 -7.55 0.87
N TYR A 18 -3.53 -7.40 1.19
CA TYR A 18 -4.04 -6.28 1.99
C TYR A 18 -3.67 -6.40 3.48
N ILE A 19 -3.12 -7.53 3.92
CA ILE A 19 -2.58 -7.71 5.26
C ILE A 19 -1.11 -7.35 5.25
N HIS A 20 -0.70 -6.46 6.16
CA HIS A 20 0.70 -6.14 6.42
C HIS A 20 1.35 -7.17 7.35
N GLY A 21 0.63 -7.52 8.42
CA GLY A 21 1.11 -8.44 9.44
C GLY A 21 -0.03 -9.22 10.09
N ILE A 22 0.28 -10.40 10.62
CA ILE A 22 -0.67 -11.20 11.37
C ILE A 22 0.01 -11.88 12.55
N SER A 23 -0.71 -11.96 13.67
CA SER A 23 -0.38 -12.79 14.82
C SER A 23 -1.55 -13.70 15.13
N VAL A 24 -1.29 -15.00 15.24
CA VAL A 24 -2.29 -16.00 15.62
C VAL A 24 -1.79 -16.70 16.87
N SER A 25 -2.56 -16.60 17.96
CA SER A 25 -2.20 -17.21 19.24
C SER A 25 -3.40 -17.92 19.87
N ARG A 26 -3.11 -18.84 20.78
CA ARG A 26 -4.13 -19.54 21.55
C ARG A 26 -4.28 -18.92 22.93
N VAL A 27 -5.51 -18.57 23.27
CA VAL A 27 -5.91 -18.21 24.62
C VAL A 27 -6.68 -19.39 25.20
N LEU A 28 -6.12 -20.01 26.24
CA LEU A 28 -6.69 -21.21 26.84
C LEU A 28 -8.07 -20.94 27.46
N PRO A 29 -8.96 -21.96 27.54
CA PRO A 29 -8.75 -23.32 27.04
C PRO A 29 -9.05 -23.51 25.53
N SER A 30 -9.89 -22.65 24.92
CA SER A 30 -10.47 -22.91 23.59
C SER A 30 -10.58 -21.68 22.69
N THR A 31 -9.94 -20.57 23.03
CA THR A 31 -10.01 -19.33 22.25
C THR A 31 -8.79 -19.20 21.34
N ILE A 32 -9.01 -18.71 20.12
CA ILE A 32 -7.94 -18.29 19.21
C ILE A 32 -8.04 -16.78 19.09
N LEU A 33 -6.94 -16.11 19.37
CA LEU A 33 -6.78 -14.68 19.15
C LEU A 33 -6.07 -14.50 17.80
N ILE A 34 -6.68 -13.72 16.92
CA ILE A 34 -6.12 -13.36 15.61
C ILE A 34 -6.02 -11.84 15.57
N ASP A 35 -4.80 -11.34 15.62
CA ASP A 35 -4.51 -9.91 15.44
C ASP A 35 -4.04 -9.70 13.99
N VAL A 36 -4.79 -8.88 13.26
CA VAL A 36 -4.49 -8.54 11.85
C VAL A 36 -4.10 -7.08 11.78
N GLN A 37 -2.93 -6.82 11.20
CA GLN A 37 -2.52 -5.48 10.82
C GLN A 37 -2.82 -5.28 9.33
N GLU A 38 -3.80 -4.41 9.04
CA GLU A 38 -4.11 -4.03 7.66
C GLU A 38 -2.96 -3.20 7.06
N ARG A 39 -2.78 -3.31 5.75
CA ARG A 39 -1.78 -2.54 5.02
C ARG A 39 -2.32 -1.15 4.74
N GLU A 40 -1.66 -0.16 5.33
CA GLU A 40 -1.99 1.25 5.14
C GLU A 40 -1.35 1.81 3.86
N PRO A 41 -2.07 2.63 3.08
CA PRO A 41 -1.47 3.33 1.96
C PRO A 41 -0.48 4.39 2.44
N PHE A 42 0.64 4.49 1.74
CA PHE A 42 1.63 5.56 1.89
C PHE A 42 1.48 6.62 0.81
N LEU A 43 1.07 6.20 -0.39
CA LEU A 43 0.67 7.06 -1.50
C LEU A 43 -0.38 6.36 -2.36
N TYR A 44 -1.09 7.14 -3.18
CA TYR A 44 -1.97 6.59 -4.21
C TYR A 44 -1.29 6.67 -5.57
N LEU A 45 -1.65 5.77 -6.48
CA LEU A 45 -1.21 5.80 -7.88
C LEU A 45 -2.44 5.74 -8.77
N ILE A 46 -2.51 6.61 -9.78
CA ILE A 46 -3.57 6.59 -10.78
C ILE A 46 -3.03 6.06 -12.11
N ASP A 47 -3.60 4.93 -12.54
CA ASP A 47 -3.39 4.37 -13.88
C ASP A 47 -4.64 3.57 -14.27
N ARG A 48 -5.57 4.19 -15.02
CA ARG A 48 -6.91 3.65 -15.37
C ARG A 48 -7.81 3.25 -14.19
N SER A 49 -7.27 3.19 -13.00
CA SER A 49 -7.84 2.78 -11.72
C SER A 49 -6.99 3.39 -10.62
N ILE A 50 -7.53 3.40 -9.41
CA ILE A 50 -6.80 3.88 -8.24
C ILE A 50 -6.12 2.68 -7.59
N TYR A 51 -4.82 2.83 -7.38
CA TYR A 51 -3.99 1.90 -6.65
C TYR A 51 -3.49 2.57 -5.37
N MET A 52 -3.24 1.75 -4.37
CA MET A 52 -2.61 2.09 -3.11
C MET A 52 -1.21 1.48 -3.13
N MET A 53 -0.23 2.24 -2.68
CA MET A 53 1.13 1.74 -2.49
C MET A 53 1.54 2.02 -1.06
N ASP A 54 2.07 1.02 -0.38
CA ASP A 54 2.60 1.18 0.97
C ASP A 54 4.04 1.72 0.97
N GLU A 55 4.61 1.91 2.16
CA GLU A 55 5.96 2.42 2.37
C GLU A 55 7.09 1.46 1.92
N THR A 56 6.72 0.21 1.61
CA THR A 56 7.63 -0.85 1.12
C THR A 56 7.59 -1.00 -0.40
N GLY A 57 6.63 -0.37 -1.08
CA GLY A 57 6.44 -0.43 -2.52
C GLY A 57 5.44 -1.49 -3.00
N VAL A 58 4.69 -2.12 -2.09
CA VAL A 58 3.64 -3.08 -2.48
C VAL A 58 2.45 -2.32 -3.05
N LEU A 59 2.14 -2.59 -4.32
CA LEU A 59 1.03 -1.99 -5.04
C LEU A 59 -0.22 -2.87 -4.97
N LEU A 60 -1.34 -2.30 -4.55
CA LEU A 60 -2.65 -2.94 -4.46
C LEU A 60 -3.71 -2.09 -5.13
N LYS A 61 -4.72 -2.73 -5.72
CA LYS A 61 -5.88 -1.98 -6.20
C LYS A 61 -6.66 -1.43 -5.01
N LYS A 62 -7.11 -0.18 -5.06
CA LYS A 62 -7.97 0.39 -4.02
C LYS A 62 -9.35 -0.29 -4.09
N LEU A 63 -9.83 -0.80 -2.96
CA LEU A 63 -11.21 -1.31 -2.87
C LEU A 63 -12.21 -0.16 -2.67
N PRO A 64 -13.43 -0.23 -3.22
CA PRO A 64 -14.42 0.85 -3.13
C PRO A 64 -14.76 1.30 -1.71
N ARG A 65 -14.67 0.39 -0.73
CA ARG A 65 -15.02 0.65 0.68
C ARG A 65 -13.87 1.23 1.51
N MET A 66 -12.65 1.26 0.98
CA MET A 66 -11.51 1.82 1.70
C MET A 66 -11.61 3.35 1.69
N PRO A 67 -11.37 4.04 2.82
CA PRO A 67 -11.32 5.49 2.83
C PRO A 67 -10.14 6.00 1.98
N MET A 68 -10.22 7.24 1.51
CA MET A 68 -9.08 7.95 0.93
C MET A 68 -8.54 8.93 1.97
N GLY A 69 -7.28 8.76 2.33
CA GLY A 69 -6.56 9.69 3.20
C GLY A 69 -6.08 10.92 2.44
N LYS A 70 -5.53 11.90 3.17
CA LYS A 70 -4.81 13.04 2.61
C LYS A 70 -3.37 12.65 2.26
N LEU A 71 -3.24 11.77 1.29
CA LEU A 71 -1.96 11.30 0.77
C LEU A 71 -1.79 11.76 -0.68
N PRO A 72 -0.55 12.00 -1.13
CA PRO A 72 -0.30 12.42 -2.49
C PRO A 72 -0.70 11.32 -3.48
N ILE A 73 -1.12 11.77 -4.65
CA ILE A 73 -1.41 10.92 -5.79
C ILE A 73 -0.22 10.95 -6.75
N VAL A 74 0.24 9.78 -7.18
CA VAL A 74 1.28 9.62 -8.19
C VAL A 74 0.63 9.39 -9.55
N THR A 75 1.05 10.18 -10.54
CA THR A 75 0.60 10.11 -11.93
C THR A 75 1.79 9.95 -12.88
N GLY A 76 1.50 9.60 -14.15
CA GLY A 76 2.54 9.44 -15.16
C GLY A 76 3.31 8.12 -15.12
N LEU A 77 2.86 7.16 -14.30
CA LEU A 77 3.39 5.80 -14.24
C LEU A 77 2.34 4.80 -14.73
N SER A 78 2.78 3.75 -15.44
CA SER A 78 1.96 2.58 -15.78
C SER A 78 2.21 1.47 -14.76
N VAL A 79 1.15 0.86 -14.27
CA VAL A 79 1.21 -0.28 -13.34
C VAL A 79 1.87 -1.48 -13.99
N GLU A 80 1.59 -1.74 -15.27
CA GLU A 80 2.25 -2.81 -16.02
C GLU A 80 3.76 -2.57 -16.12
N ALA A 81 4.20 -1.32 -16.35
CA ALA A 81 5.62 -0.98 -16.37
C ALA A 81 6.28 -1.15 -14.99
N LEU A 82 5.56 -0.81 -13.91
CA LEU A 82 6.06 -0.94 -12.54
C LEU A 82 6.29 -2.39 -12.10
N GLN A 83 5.62 -3.36 -12.73
CA GLN A 83 5.90 -4.78 -12.49
C GLN A 83 7.27 -5.21 -13.02
N GLN A 84 7.80 -4.50 -14.01
CA GLN A 84 9.12 -4.77 -14.60
C GLN A 84 10.21 -3.91 -13.94
N ASP A 85 9.90 -2.64 -13.64
CA ASP A 85 10.82 -1.71 -12.99
C ASP A 85 10.09 -0.82 -11.98
N SER A 86 10.34 -1.09 -10.69
CA SER A 86 9.77 -0.33 -9.58
C SER A 86 10.59 0.91 -9.19
N SER A 87 11.69 1.23 -9.89
CA SER A 87 12.60 2.32 -9.54
C SER A 87 11.92 3.68 -9.43
N ALA A 88 10.97 3.97 -10.32
CA ALA A 88 10.18 5.20 -10.31
C ALA A 88 9.25 5.27 -9.09
N ALA A 89 8.55 4.18 -8.78
CA ALA A 89 7.69 4.07 -7.60
C ALA A 89 8.49 4.22 -6.30
N LEU A 90 9.65 3.55 -6.19
CA LEU A 90 10.54 3.68 -5.04
C LEU A 90 11.10 5.10 -4.90
N SER A 91 11.30 5.81 -6.02
CA SER A 91 11.70 7.22 -5.99
C SER A 91 10.60 8.12 -5.44
N ALA A 92 9.33 7.88 -5.81
CA ALA A 92 8.18 8.58 -5.22
C ALA A 92 8.09 8.32 -3.71
N ILE A 93 8.25 7.08 -3.26
CA ILE A 93 8.28 6.73 -1.84
C ILE A 93 9.40 7.46 -1.12
N ARG A 94 10.63 7.45 -1.67
CA ARG A 94 11.77 8.17 -1.07
C ARG A 94 11.50 9.66 -0.95
N LEU A 95 10.88 10.27 -1.96
CA LEU A 95 10.50 11.67 -1.91
C LEU A 95 9.51 11.94 -0.78
N VAL A 96 8.44 11.14 -0.67
CA VAL A 96 7.45 11.29 0.41
C VAL A 96 8.10 11.10 1.79
N LYS A 97 8.95 10.09 1.97
CA LYS A 97 9.71 9.89 3.22
C LYS A 97 10.56 11.11 3.55
N LYS A 98 11.27 11.67 2.57
CA LYS A 98 12.10 12.86 2.75
C LYS A 98 11.28 14.08 3.18
N ILE A 99 10.08 14.24 2.64
CA ILE A 99 9.17 15.33 2.98
C ILE A 99 8.68 15.18 4.42
N GLN A 100 8.28 13.97 4.81
CA GLN A 100 7.87 13.66 6.19
C GLN A 100 9.01 13.85 7.19
N GLU A 101 10.25 13.50 6.84
CA GLU A 101 11.44 13.74 7.66
C GLU A 101 11.68 15.23 7.94
N VAL A 102 11.36 16.10 6.98
CA VAL A 102 11.50 17.55 7.14
C VAL A 102 10.37 18.09 8.01
N ASP A 103 9.12 17.77 7.66
CA ASP A 103 7.92 18.09 8.43
C ASP A 103 6.73 17.28 7.90
N GLU A 104 6.15 16.42 8.74
CA GLU A 104 5.00 15.58 8.39
C GLU A 104 3.81 16.37 7.84
N ARG A 105 3.62 17.62 8.26
CA ARG A 105 2.48 18.45 7.81
C ARG A 105 2.57 18.81 6.33
N LEU A 106 3.77 18.85 5.76
CA LEU A 106 3.99 19.17 4.35
C LEU A 106 3.34 18.15 3.42
N ILE A 107 3.20 16.89 3.86
CA ILE A 107 2.59 15.87 3.01
C ILE A 107 1.14 16.20 2.66
N SER A 108 0.43 16.83 3.61
CA SER A 108 -0.97 17.23 3.43
C SER A 108 -1.15 18.40 2.47
N LEU A 109 -0.06 19.10 2.13
CA LEU A 109 -0.04 20.21 1.18
C LEU A 109 0.26 19.75 -0.25
N ILE A 110 0.66 18.48 -0.43
CA ILE A 110 1.03 17.92 -1.72
C ILE A 110 -0.13 17.08 -2.22
N SER A 111 -0.80 17.57 -3.27
CA SER A 111 -1.87 16.82 -3.92
C SER A 111 -1.32 15.74 -4.85
N GLU A 112 -0.27 16.05 -5.61
CA GLU A 112 0.18 15.21 -6.73
C GLU A 112 1.70 15.19 -6.87
N ILE A 113 2.24 14.03 -7.27
CA ILE A 113 3.61 13.81 -7.71
C ILE A 113 3.53 13.24 -9.13
N ASN A 114 3.83 14.06 -10.12
CA ASN A 114 3.83 13.65 -11.53
C ASN A 114 5.21 13.15 -11.94
N LEU A 115 5.28 11.90 -12.42
CA LEU A 115 6.51 11.25 -12.87
C LEU A 115 6.49 10.91 -14.37
N ALA A 116 5.59 11.52 -15.15
CA ALA A 116 5.61 11.40 -16.60
C ALA A 116 6.95 11.91 -17.14
N ARG A 117 7.61 11.08 -17.95
CA ARG A 117 8.75 11.54 -18.76
C ARG A 117 8.20 12.37 -19.90
N ASP A 118 8.27 13.69 -19.77
CA ASP A 118 7.96 14.73 -20.78
C ASP A 118 7.23 14.19 -22.02
N ARG A 119 5.95 13.88 -21.83
CA ARG A 119 4.99 13.71 -22.92
C ARG A 119 3.96 14.80 -22.69
N ALA A 120 3.88 15.72 -23.65
CA ALA A 120 2.82 16.72 -23.69
C ALA A 120 1.46 16.01 -23.51
N PRO A 121 0.53 16.57 -22.73
CA PRO A 121 -0.79 15.98 -22.59
C PRO A 121 -1.45 15.89 -23.96
N GLU A 122 -1.74 14.68 -24.44
CA GLU A 122 -2.65 14.48 -25.55
C GLU A 122 -4.05 14.78 -25.03
N LEU A 123 -4.55 15.97 -25.36
CA LEU A 123 -5.96 16.31 -25.21
C LEU A 123 -6.73 15.49 -26.24
N VAL A 124 -7.52 14.51 -25.78
CA VAL A 124 -8.54 13.82 -26.59
C VAL A 124 -9.81 14.65 -26.60
#